data_AF-A0A841V0A8-F1
#
_entry.id   AF-A0A841V0A8-F1
#
_cell.length_a   1.000
_cell.length_b   1.000
_cell.length_c   1.000
_cell.angle_alpha   90.00
_cell.angle_beta   90.00
_cell.angle_gamma   90.00
#
_symmetry.space_group_name_H-M   'P 1'
#
loop_
_entity.id
_entity.type
_entity.pdbx_description
1 polymer ?
#
loop_
_entity_poly.entity_id
_entity_poly.type
_entity_poly.pdbx_seq_one_letter_code
_entity_poly.pdbx_strand_id
1 'polypeptide(L)' 'MALPKIAEVRKMSDDDIADAILDAKKKLFELRLQQATRRLEKTHEFKHTRHRLGQLLTVERERQLAQSTPEA' A
#
# COMPACT_ATOMS: atom_id res chain seq x y z
N MET A 1 6.89 14.78 7.85
CA MET A 1 7.08 13.83 6.74
C MET A 1 5.83 13.85 5.88
N ALA A 2 5.97 14.15 4.59
CA ALA A 2 4.84 14.06 3.66
C ALA A 2 4.37 12.60 3.55
N LEU A 3 3.07 12.37 3.63
CA LEU A 3 2.49 11.07 3.33
C LEU A 3 2.69 10.78 1.83
N PRO A 4 2.88 9.51 1.43
CA PRO A 4 2.97 9.15 0.03
C PRO A 4 1.74 9.66 -0.72
N LYS A 5 1.94 10.29 -1.87
CA LYS A 5 0.85 10.86 -2.66
C LYS A 5 0.19 9.77 -3.49
N ILE A 6 -1.14 9.73 -3.47
CA ILE A 6 -1.94 8.78 -4.28
C ILE A 6 -1.68 8.91 -5.78
N ALA A 7 -1.24 10.09 -6.24
CA ALA A 7 -0.90 10.35 -7.63
C ALA A 7 0.25 9.47 -8.16
N GLU A 8 1.14 9.00 -7.29
CA GLU A 8 2.20 8.07 -7.67
C GLU A 8 1.65 6.67 -7.91
N VAL A 9 0.70 6.24 -7.08
CA VAL A 9 0.07 4.91 -7.19
C VAL A 9 -0.73 4.79 -8.48
N ARG A 10 -1.44 5.84 -8.88
CA ARG A 10 -2.25 5.83 -10.11
C ARG A 10 -1.42 5.72 -11.40
N LYS A 11 -0.13 6.06 -11.36
CA LYS A 11 0.78 5.95 -12.51
C LYS A 11 1.38 4.56 -12.70
N MET A 12 1.22 3.66 -11.73
CA MET A 12 1.78 2.30 -11.75
C MET A 12 0.86 1.36 -12.57
N SER A 13 1.43 0.31 -13.15
CA SER A 13 0.63 -0.73 -13.84
C SER A 13 -0.15 -1.60 -12.85
N ASP A 14 -1.06 -2.44 -13.34
CA ASP A 14 -1.84 -3.35 -12.46
C ASP A 14 -0.94 -4.37 -11.76
N ASP A 15 0.04 -4.91 -12.47
CA ASP A 15 1.02 -5.86 -11.94
C ASP A 15 1.92 -5.21 -10.89
N ASP A 16 2.39 -3.98 -11.15
CA ASP A 16 3.20 -3.22 -10.19
C ASP A 16 2.42 -2.92 -8.90
N ILE A 17 1.10 -2.69 -8.99
CA ILE A 17 0.25 -2.46 -7.82
C ILE A 17 0.14 -3.74 -6.99
N ALA A 18 -0.04 -4.90 -7.64
CA ALA A 18 -0.11 -6.19 -6.95
C ALA A 18 1.20 -6.49 -6.20
N ASP A 19 2.34 -6.29 -6.85
CA ASP A 19 3.66 -6.47 -6.24
C ASP A 19 3.89 -5.48 -5.08
N ALA A 20 3.55 -4.21 -5.28
CA ALA A 20 3.67 -3.20 -4.23
C ALA A 20 2.78 -3.50 -3.00
N ILE A 21 1.61 -4.13 -3.19
CA ILE A 21 0.75 -4.60 -2.10
C ILE A 21 1.45 -5.70 -1.30
N LEU A 22 2.07 -6.67 -1.98
CA LEU A 22 2.81 -7.76 -1.33
C LEU A 22 3.97 -7.20 -0.50
N ASP A 23 4.74 -6.27 -1.07
CA ASP A 23 5.87 -5.68 -0.38
C ASP A 23 5.45 -4.78 0.79
N ALA A 24 4.35 -4.03 0.65
CA ALA A 24 3.79 -3.26 1.77
C ALA A 24 3.33 -4.17 2.92
N LYS A 25 2.75 -5.34 2.61
CA LYS A 25 2.37 -6.35 3.61
C LYS A 25 3.59 -6.96 4.30
N LYS A 26 4.64 -7.34 3.54
CA LYS A 26 5.91 -7.83 4.10
C LYS A 26 6.55 -6.80 5.02
N LYS A 27 6.60 -5.53 4.59
CA LYS A 27 7.15 -4.44 5.40
C LYS A 27 6.37 -4.25 6.70
N LEU A 28 5.04 -4.34 6.67
CA LEU A 28 4.24 -4.30 7.90
C LEU A 28 4.53 -5.48 8.83
N PHE A 29 4.77 -6.67 8.29
CA PHE A 29 5.15 -7.84 9.07
C PHE A 29 6.52 -7.64 9.75
N GLU A 30 7.51 -7.15 9.00
CA GLU A 30 8.84 -6.84 9.53
C GLU A 30 8.78 -5.77 10.63
N LEU A 31 8.03 -4.69 10.42
CA LEU A 31 7.84 -3.65 11.43
C LEU A 31 7.20 -4.20 12.72
N ARG A 32 6.24 -5.13 12.60
CA ARG A 32 5.65 -5.83 13.77
C ARG A 32 6.67 -6.70 14.49
N LEU A 33 7.54 -7.39 13.75
CA LEU A 33 8.63 -8.20 14.33
C LEU A 33 9.65 -7.32 15.06
N GLN A 34 10.03 -6.18 14.47
CA GLN A 34 10.91 -5.19 15.10
C GLN A 34 10.28 -4.57 16.36
N GLN A 35 8.96 -4.33 16.33
CA GLN A 35 8.21 -3.88 17.51
C GLN A 35 8.23 -4.92 18.63
N ALA A 36 8.00 -6.20 18.29
CA ALA A 36 8.02 -7.31 19.26
C ALA A 36 9.42 -7.48 19.90
N THR A 37 10.48 -7.30 19.11
CA THR A 37 11.88 -7.37 19.59
C THR A 37 12.37 -6.09 20.29
N ARG A 38 11.51 -5.06 20.41
CA ARG A 38 11.82 -3.74 20.99
C ARG A 38 12.99 -3.02 20.30
N ARG A 39 13.24 -3.31 19.03
CA ARG A 39 14.27 -2.66 18.18
C ARG A 39 13.67 -1.67 17.19
N LEU A 40 12.44 -1.23 17.43
CA LEU A 40 11.72 -0.35 16.52
C LEU A 40 12.24 1.09 16.64
N GLU A 41 13.02 1.53 15.67
CA GLU A 41 13.56 2.89 15.63
C GLU A 41 12.56 3.92 15.08
N LYS A 42 11.77 3.54 14.07
CA LYS A 42 10.92 4.47 13.30
C LYS A 42 9.44 4.12 13.40
N THR A 43 8.79 4.58 14.47
CA THR A 43 7.35 4.35 14.73
C THR A 43 6.42 4.90 13.65
N HIS A 44 6.81 5.99 12.98
CA HIS A 44 6.02 6.61 11.92
C HIS A 44 5.91 5.73 10.66
N GLU A 45 6.83 4.79 10.42
CA GLU A 45 6.78 3.89 9.26
C GLU A 45 5.52 3.02 9.24
N PHE A 46 4.96 2.70 10.41
CA PHE A 46 3.66 2.03 10.48
C PHE A 46 2.54 2.84 9.83
N LYS A 47 2.52 4.16 10.08
CA LYS A 47 1.49 5.05 9.52
C LYS A 47 1.69 5.20 8.01
N HIS A 48 2.93 5.40 7.57
CA HIS A 48 3.24 5.53 6.15
C HIS A 48 2.91 4.26 5.36
N THR A 49 3.32 3.09 5.86
CA THR A 49 3.13 1.81 5.17
C THR A 49 1.64 1.43 5.14
N ARG A 50 0.90 1.63 6.24
CA ARG A 50 -0.57 1.43 6.26
C ARG A 50 -1.28 2.37 5.30
N HIS A 51 -0.89 3.64 5.26
CA HIS A 51 -1.51 4.61 4.35
C HIS A 51 -1.22 4.26 2.88
N ARG A 52 0.02 3.88 2.55
CA ARG A 52 0.38 3.44 1.20
C ARG A 52 -0.37 2.17 0.79
N LEU A 53 -0.50 1.19 1.67
CA LEU A 53 -1.29 -0.02 1.42
C LEU A 53 -2.75 0.30 1.14
N GLY A 54 -3.36 1.21 1.92
CA GLY A 54 -4.72 1.67 1.69
C GLY A 54 -4.89 2.28 0.30
N GLN A 55 -3.98 3.17 -0.10
CA GLN A 55 -4.00 3.79 -1.44
C GLN A 55 -3.89 2.74 -2.56
N LEU A 56 -3.01 1.75 -2.41
CA LEU A 56 -2.83 0.67 -3.39
C LEU A 56 -4.11 -0.15 -3.55
N LEU A 57 -4.72 -0.58 -2.45
CA LEU A 57 -5.97 -1.35 -2.45
C LEU A 57 -7.14 -0.54 -3.02
N THR A 58 -7.19 0.77 -2.74
CA THR A 58 -8.23 1.64 -3.32
C THR A 58 -8.10 1.71 -4.83
N VAL A 59 -6.90 1.93 -5.37
CA VAL A 59 -6.70 2.01 -6.83
C VAL A 59 -6.96 0.66 -7.50
N GLU A 60 -6.51 -0.44 -6.90
CA GLU A 60 -6.82 -1.79 -7.38
C GLU A 60 -8.33 -1.99 -7.47
N ARG A 61 -9.07 -1.60 -6.43
CA ARG A 61 -10.53 -1.71 -6.40
C ARG A 61 -11.21 -0.79 -7.43
N GLU A 62 -10.74 0.45 -7.58
CA GLU A 62 -11.23 1.39 -8.59
C GLU A 62 -11.11 0.78 -10.01
N ARG A 63 -9.97 0.13 -10.32
CA ARG A 63 -9.73 -0.51 -11.62
C ARG A 63 -10.58 -1.75 -11.83
N GLN A 64 -10.73 -2.60 -10.82
CA GLN A 64 -11.63 -3.76 -10.88
C GLN A 64 -13.08 -3.33 -11.12
N LEU A 65 -13.53 -2.27 -10.44
CA LEU A 65 -14.89 -1.74 -10.64
C LEU A 65 -15.08 -1.22 -12.07
N ALA A 66 -14.11 -0.48 -12.61
CA ALA A 66 -14.15 0.00 -13.99
C ALA A 66 -14.20 -1.14 -15.03
N GLN A 67 -13.50 -2.25 -14.80
CA GLN A 67 -13.57 -3.44 -15.65
C GLN A 67 -14.91 -4.19 -15.51
N SER A 68 -15.51 -4.18 -14.31
CA SER A 68 -16.77 -4.86 -14.01
C SER A 68 -18.03 -4.09 -14.41
N THR A 69 -17.89 -2.83 -14.83
CA THR A 69 -18.96 -2.02 -15.43
C THR A 69 -18.76 -1.91 -16.95
N PRO A 70 -18.94 -2.99 -17.73
CA PRO A 70 -19.26 -2.83 -19.13
C PRO A 70 -20.74 -2.44 -19.22
N GLU A 71 -21.00 -1.28 -19.80
CA GLU A 71 -22.25 -0.90 -20.47
C GLU A 71 -23.51 -0.64 -19.60
N ALA A 72 -23.89 0.64 -19.59
CA ALA A 72 -25.23 1.08 -19.99
C ALA A 72 -25.07 2.18 -21.05
#